data_AF-A0A1B6M257-F1
#
_entry.id   AF-A0A1B6M257-F1
#
_cell.length_a   1.000
_cell.length_b   1.000
_cell.length_c   1.000
_cell.angle_alpha   90.00
_cell.angle_beta   90.00
_cell.angle_gamma   90.00
#
_symmetry.space_group_name_H-M   'P 1'
#
loop_
_entity.id
_entity.type
_entity.pdbx_description
1 polymer ?
#
loop_
_entity_poly.entity_id
_entity_poly.type
_entity_poly.pdbx_seq_one_letter_code
_entity_poly.pdbx_strand_id
1 'polypeptide(L)'
;MSKQKNYDLQILGVYRPPGENVGPAVEILANILEESQAHNKKTVLIGDINIDRLKQDTKNEALNQELNTYNIKRLPLPATRTTAESATSIDCICTNFPESDINFMVIKTGLSDHTAQLCKLNTYPITGSVQLTIKR
;
A
#
# COMPACT_ATOMS: atom_id res chain seq x y z
N MET A 1 31.09 14.08 -1.97
CA MET A 1 29.67 14.51 -1.95
C MET A 1 28.90 13.64 -2.94
N SER A 2 28.05 12.73 -2.48
CA SER A 2 27.20 11.95 -3.39
C SER A 2 26.11 12.85 -3.96
N LYS A 3 25.81 12.71 -5.26
CA LYS A 3 24.70 13.44 -5.90
C LYS A 3 23.38 13.08 -5.19
N GLN A 4 22.66 14.08 -4.73
CA GLN A 4 21.28 13.94 -4.25
C GLN A 4 20.42 13.53 -5.45
N LYS A 5 19.89 12.30 -5.43
CA LYS A 5 18.96 11.85 -6.47
C LYS A 5 17.57 12.39 -6.14
N ASN A 6 17.02 13.18 -7.06
CA ASN A 6 15.59 13.50 -7.07
C ASN A 6 14.84 12.24 -7.51
N TYR A 7 13.78 11.90 -6.79
CA TYR A 7 12.88 10.81 -7.15
C TYR A 7 11.44 11.29 -7.09
N ASP A 8 10.64 10.87 -8.06
CA ASP A 8 9.20 11.07 -8.03
C ASP A 8 8.59 10.09 -7.03
N LEU A 9 7.89 10.65 -6.03
CA LEU A 9 7.08 9.88 -5.09
C LEU A 9 5.67 9.72 -5.67
N GLN A 10 5.26 8.48 -5.83
CA GLN A 10 3.92 8.11 -6.22
C GLN A 10 3.15 7.60 -5.00
N ILE A 11 1.98 8.19 -4.76
CA ILE A 11 1.05 7.75 -3.72
C ILE A 11 -0.26 7.35 -4.41
N LEU A 12 -0.69 6.10 -4.20
CA LEU A 12 -1.91 5.53 -4.74
C LEU A 12 -2.86 5.19 -3.59
N GLY A 13 -4.06 5.74 -3.63
CA GLY A 13 -5.16 5.30 -2.77
C GLY A 13 -5.91 4.15 -3.44
N VAL A 14 -6.22 3.10 -2.70
CA VAL A 14 -6.98 1.95 -3.22
C VAL A 14 -8.15 1.60 -2.31
N TYR A 15 -9.28 1.26 -2.94
CA TYR A 15 -10.40 0.65 -2.28
C TYR A 15 -10.94 -0.50 -3.13
N ARG A 16 -11.08 -1.70 -2.56
CA ARG A 16 -11.83 -2.81 -3.16
C ARG A 16 -12.96 -3.21 -2.21
N PRO A 17 -14.23 -3.18 -2.64
CA PRO A 17 -15.36 -3.63 -1.83
C PRO A 17 -15.21 -5.08 -1.33
N PRO A 18 -15.79 -5.44 -0.17
CA PRO A 18 -15.84 -6.83 0.27
C PRO A 18 -16.69 -7.68 -0.68
N GLY A 19 -16.43 -8.99 -0.73
CA GLY A 19 -17.24 -9.96 -1.48
C GLY A 19 -17.01 -10.03 -3.00
N GLU A 20 -16.37 -9.03 -3.62
CA GLU A 20 -16.04 -9.08 -5.05
C GLU A 20 -14.98 -10.13 -5.41
N ASN A 21 -14.80 -10.44 -6.68
CA ASN A 21 -13.71 -11.34 -7.10
C ASN A 21 -12.35 -10.63 -6.98
N VAL A 22 -11.34 -11.33 -6.46
CA VAL A 22 -9.98 -10.79 -6.30
C VAL A 22 -9.24 -10.73 -7.64
N GLY A 23 -9.47 -11.68 -8.56
CA GLY A 23 -8.78 -11.73 -9.85
C GLY A 23 -8.91 -10.43 -10.66
N PRO A 24 -10.14 -10.00 -11.00
CA PRO A 24 -10.34 -8.73 -11.72
C PRO A 24 -9.78 -7.51 -11.00
N ALA A 25 -9.84 -7.48 -9.66
CA ALA A 25 -9.27 -6.38 -8.89
C ALA A 25 -7.74 -6.33 -8.96
N VAL A 26 -7.07 -7.50 -8.98
CA VAL A 26 -5.62 -7.61 -9.17
C VAL A 26 -5.24 -7.18 -10.60
N GLU A 27 -6.00 -7.56 -11.62
CA GLU A 27 -5.78 -7.12 -13.01
C GLU A 27 -5.92 -5.60 -13.16
N ILE A 28 -6.95 -4.99 -12.56
CA ILE A 28 -7.12 -3.54 -12.56
C ILE A 28 -5.94 -2.86 -11.87
N LEU A 29 -5.49 -3.38 -10.71
CA LEU A 29 -4.33 -2.85 -10.01
C LEU A 29 -3.06 -2.95 -10.86
N ALA A 30 -2.84 -4.08 -11.53
CA ALA A 30 -1.70 -4.28 -12.43
C ALA A 30 -1.68 -3.24 -13.55
N ASN A 31 -2.82 -3.02 -14.22
CA ASN A 31 -2.93 -1.99 -15.26
C ASN A 31 -2.61 -0.59 -14.73
N ILE A 32 -3.10 -0.24 -13.54
CA ILE A 32 -2.79 1.06 -12.90
C ILE A 32 -1.29 1.19 -12.60
N LEU A 33 -0.66 0.14 -12.07
CA LEU A 33 0.77 0.14 -11.75
C LEU A 33 1.62 0.24 -13.03
N GLU A 34 1.19 -0.40 -14.12
CA GLU A 34 1.85 -0.32 -15.42
C GLU A 34 1.73 1.07 -16.04
N GLU A 35 0.50 1.59 -16.21
CA GLU A 35 0.24 2.90 -16.80
C GLU A 35 0.92 4.03 -16.03
N SER A 36 1.03 3.86 -14.72
CA SER A 36 1.66 4.82 -13.84
C SER A 36 3.18 4.67 -13.73
N GLN A 37 3.74 3.63 -14.36
CA GLN A 37 5.17 3.32 -14.43
C GLN A 37 5.78 3.08 -13.04
N ALA A 38 5.07 2.32 -12.20
CA ALA A 38 5.46 2.05 -10.82
C ALA A 38 6.85 1.39 -10.70
N HIS A 39 7.28 0.64 -11.72
CA HIS A 39 8.62 0.03 -11.78
C HIS A 39 9.77 1.05 -11.78
N ASN A 40 9.51 2.30 -12.19
CA ASN A 40 10.50 3.38 -12.26
C ASN A 40 10.37 4.41 -11.13
N LYS A 41 9.37 4.28 -10.26
CA LYS A 41 9.02 5.28 -9.25
C LYS A 41 9.11 4.72 -7.85
N LYS A 42 9.26 5.62 -6.88
CA LYS A 42 9.09 5.25 -5.48
C LYS A 42 7.60 5.30 -5.16
N THR A 43 7.02 4.14 -4.84
CA THR A 43 5.56 3.99 -4.79
C THR A 43 5.10 3.56 -3.41
N VAL A 44 4.03 4.19 -2.94
CA VAL A 44 3.24 3.79 -1.77
C VAL A 44 1.80 3.63 -2.21
N LEU A 45 1.28 2.41 -2.10
CA LEU A 45 -0.13 2.07 -2.25
C LEU A 45 -0.73 1.91 -0.85
N ILE A 46 -1.85 2.56 -0.56
CA ILE A 46 -2.49 2.51 0.76
C ILE A 46 -4.01 2.49 0.65
N GLY A 47 -4.68 1.71 1.50
CA GLY A 47 -6.14 1.72 1.63
C GLY A 47 -6.75 0.36 1.98
N ASP A 48 -8.07 0.26 1.85
CA ASP A 48 -8.85 -0.94 2.20
C ASP A 48 -9.09 -1.82 0.98
N ILE A 49 -8.42 -2.97 0.93
CA ILE A 49 -8.52 -3.91 -0.20
C ILE A 49 -9.45 -5.10 0.09
N ASN A 50 -9.96 -5.22 1.32
CA ASN A 50 -10.79 -6.35 1.74
C ASN A 50 -10.16 -7.74 1.45
N ILE A 51 -8.82 -7.84 1.54
CA ILE A 51 -8.05 -9.10 1.42
C ILE A 51 -7.24 -9.29 2.71
N ASP A 52 -7.62 -10.30 3.49
CA ASP A 52 -7.11 -10.52 4.84
C ASP A 52 -5.70 -11.10 4.85
N ARG A 53 -4.70 -10.27 5.20
CA ARG A 53 -3.28 -10.65 5.26
C ARG A 53 -2.96 -11.72 6.31
N LEU A 54 -3.84 -11.92 7.28
CA LEU A 54 -3.63 -12.92 8.34
C LEU A 54 -4.03 -14.33 7.88
N LYS A 55 -4.67 -14.45 6.71
CA LYS A 55 -5.01 -15.74 6.11
C LYS A 55 -3.96 -16.15 5.08
N GLN A 56 -3.64 -17.44 5.10
CA GLN A 56 -2.90 -18.08 4.02
C GLN A 56 -3.92 -18.63 3.01
N ASP A 57 -4.16 -17.86 1.95
CA ASP A 57 -5.07 -18.22 0.88
C ASP A 57 -4.59 -17.75 -0.50
N THR A 58 -5.22 -18.29 -1.54
CA THR A 58 -4.89 -17.97 -2.94
C THR A 58 -5.13 -16.51 -3.29
N LYS A 59 -6.00 -15.80 -2.54
CA LYS A 59 -6.26 -14.37 -2.73
C LYS A 59 -5.06 -13.52 -2.33
N ASN A 60 -4.44 -13.84 -1.19
CA ASN A 60 -3.19 -13.21 -0.77
C ASN A 60 -2.04 -13.56 -1.73
N GLU A 61 -1.95 -14.81 -2.15
CA GLU A 61 -0.91 -15.25 -3.08
C GLU A 61 -0.98 -14.48 -4.40
N ALA A 62 -2.17 -14.40 -5.02
CA ALA A 62 -2.38 -13.67 -6.26
C ALA A 62 -2.00 -12.19 -6.15
N LEU A 63 -2.46 -11.50 -5.10
CA LEU A 63 -2.10 -10.10 -4.87
C LEU A 63 -0.60 -9.91 -4.64
N ASN A 64 0.02 -10.75 -3.81
CA ASN A 64 1.45 -10.62 -3.49
C ASN A 64 2.32 -10.93 -4.72
N GLN A 65 1.92 -11.90 -5.54
CA GLN A 65 2.61 -12.22 -6.80
C GLN A 65 2.57 -11.03 -7.75
N GLU A 66 1.40 -10.39 -7.92
CA GLU A 66 1.28 -9.22 -8.79
C GLU A 66 2.08 -8.03 -8.26
N LEU A 67 1.99 -7.69 -6.97
CA LEU A 67 2.77 -6.60 -6.39
C LEU A 67 4.30 -6.81 -6.58
N ASN A 68 4.75 -8.06 -6.47
CA ASN A 68 6.16 -8.41 -6.63
C ASN A 68 6.69 -8.15 -8.05
N THR A 69 5.85 -8.18 -9.10
CA THR A 69 6.29 -7.85 -10.48
C THR A 69 6.79 -6.40 -10.59
N TYR A 70 6.30 -5.52 -9.71
CA TYR A 70 6.70 -4.11 -9.59
C TYR A 70 7.71 -3.86 -8.45
N ASN A 71 8.28 -4.91 -7.86
CA ASN A 71 9.12 -4.84 -6.66
C ASN A 71 8.42 -4.16 -5.46
N ILE A 72 7.09 -4.24 -5.42
CA ILE A 72 6.25 -3.72 -4.36
C ILE A 72 5.93 -4.88 -3.41
N LYS A 73 6.07 -4.67 -2.11
CA LYS A 73 5.65 -5.64 -1.08
C LYS A 73 4.57 -5.07 -0.19
N ARG A 74 3.65 -5.91 0.26
CA ARG A 74 2.67 -5.57 1.30
C ARG A 74 3.32 -5.64 2.68
N LEU A 75 3.36 -4.52 3.39
CA LEU A 75 3.89 -4.45 4.75
C LEU A 75 3.06 -5.32 5.71
N PRO A 76 3.69 -5.95 6.72
CA PRO A 76 3.03 -6.84 7.66
C PRO A 76 2.23 -6.06 8.71
N LEU A 77 1.09 -5.50 8.30
CA LEU A 77 0.17 -4.86 9.24
C LEU A 77 -0.45 -5.91 10.17
N PRO A 78 -0.66 -5.57 11.46
CA PRO A 78 -1.50 -6.38 12.34
C PRO A 78 -2.98 -6.33 11.88
N ALA A 79 -3.91 -6.82 12.70
CA ALA A 79 -5.33 -6.64 12.44
C ALA A 79 -5.64 -5.13 12.31
N THR A 80 -6.26 -4.78 11.18
CA THR A 80 -6.62 -3.40 10.83
C THR A 80 -8.12 -3.16 10.95
N ARG A 81 -8.93 -4.21 10.98
CA ARG A 81 -10.35 -4.18 11.32
C ARG A 81 -10.63 -5.15 12.47
N THR A 82 -11.34 -4.71 13.49
CA THR A 82 -11.73 -5.54 14.64
C THR A 82 -13.20 -5.31 14.96
N THR A 83 -14.00 -6.38 14.85
CA THR A 83 -15.40 -6.43 15.29
C THR A 83 -15.51 -7.23 16.59
N ALA A 84 -16.71 -7.45 17.11
CA ALA A 84 -16.91 -8.33 18.27
C ALA A 84 -16.59 -9.81 17.97
N GLU A 85 -16.67 -10.20 16.69
CA GLU A 85 -16.54 -11.58 16.22
C GLU A 85 -15.21 -11.87 15.52
N SER A 86 -14.48 -10.85 15.09
CA SER A 86 -13.32 -11.04 14.21
C SER A 86 -12.25 -9.95 14.35
N ALA A 87 -11.01 -10.32 14.01
CA ALA A 87 -9.88 -9.40 13.86
C ALA A 87 -9.16 -9.76 12.55
N THR A 88 -9.20 -8.87 11.55
CA THR A 88 -8.67 -9.12 10.20
C THR A 88 -7.73 -8.01 9.77
N SER A 89 -6.77 -8.32 8.88
CA SER A 89 -5.84 -7.34 8.32
C SER A 89 -6.19 -7.11 6.85
N ILE A 90 -7.20 -6.28 6.63
CA ILE A 90 -7.81 -6.07 5.31
C ILE A 90 -7.42 -4.74 4.65
N ASP A 91 -6.86 -3.83 5.43
CA ASP A 91 -6.18 -2.66 4.90
C ASP A 91 -4.74 -3.02 4.48
N CYS A 92 -4.14 -2.22 3.62
CA CYS A 92 -2.79 -2.42 3.16
C CYS A 92 -1.96 -1.14 3.14
N ILE A 93 -0.67 -1.32 3.40
CA ILE A 93 0.38 -0.43 2.92
C ILE A 93 1.28 -1.31 2.06
N CYS A 94 1.40 -1.00 0.77
CA CYS A 94 2.30 -1.70 -0.14
C CYS A 94 3.33 -0.73 -0.70
N THR A 95 4.60 -1.13 -0.75
CA THR A 95 5.67 -0.23 -1.19
C THR A 95 6.90 -0.94 -1.75
N ASN A 96 7.65 -0.24 -2.59
CA ASN A 96 9.00 -0.62 -3.05
C ASN A 96 10.13 0.17 -2.33
N PHE A 97 9.81 0.81 -1.19
CA PHE A 97 10.82 1.40 -0.32
C PHE A 97 11.60 0.31 0.42
N PRO A 98 12.93 0.50 0.61
CA PRO A 98 13.71 -0.31 1.53
C PRO A 98 13.14 -0.21 2.95
N GLU A 99 13.29 -1.28 3.75
CA GLU A 99 12.79 -1.31 5.13
C GLU A 99 13.44 -0.25 6.02
N SER A 100 14.69 0.12 5.74
CA SER A 100 15.39 1.21 6.44
C SER A 100 14.73 2.58 6.24
N ASP A 101 14.00 2.74 5.13
CA ASP A 101 13.52 4.03 4.66
C ASP A 101 12.02 4.21 4.95
N ILE A 102 11.39 3.27 5.67
CA ILE A 102 9.97 3.28 5.96
C ILE A 102 9.68 2.84 7.39
N ASN A 103 8.83 3.61 8.06
CA ASN A 103 8.20 3.23 9.31
C ASN A 103 6.70 3.17 9.11
N PHE A 104 6.02 2.23 9.74
CA PHE A 104 4.57 2.11 9.64
C PHE A 104 3.97 1.63 10.95
N MET A 105 2.72 2.02 11.20
CA MET A 105 1.95 1.54 12.33
C MET A 105 0.45 1.65 12.06
N VAL A 106 -0.33 0.90 12.85
CA VAL A 106 -1.77 1.09 12.95
C VAL A 106 -2.10 1.95 14.18
N ILE A 107 -3.09 2.82 14.05
CA ILE A 107 -3.56 3.70 15.12
C ILE A 107 -5.00 3.35 15.43
N LYS A 108 -5.23 2.79 16.62
CA LYS A 108 -6.56 2.52 17.13
C LYS A 108 -7.11 3.77 17.82
N THR A 109 -8.03 4.45 17.15
CA THR A 109 -8.69 5.67 17.67
C THR A 109 -9.98 5.37 18.44
N GLY A 110 -10.56 4.18 18.23
CA GLY A 110 -11.88 3.82 18.78
C GLY A 110 -13.06 4.47 18.06
N LEU A 111 -12.82 5.15 16.94
CA LEU A 111 -13.86 5.85 16.16
C LEU A 111 -14.51 4.97 15.08
N SER A 112 -13.92 3.81 14.78
CA SER A 112 -14.35 2.87 13.73
C SER A 112 -13.96 1.45 14.14
N ASP A 113 -14.57 0.45 13.51
CA ASP A 113 -14.10 -0.93 13.54
C ASP A 113 -12.77 -1.08 12.78
N HIS A 114 -12.44 -0.16 11.86
CA HIS A 114 -11.11 -0.03 11.28
C HIS A 114 -10.16 0.82 12.13
N THR A 115 -8.87 0.50 12.03
CA THR A 115 -7.74 1.28 12.55
C THR A 115 -7.14 2.14 11.44
N ALA A 116 -6.68 3.34 11.78
CA ALA A 116 -5.99 4.19 10.82
C ALA A 116 -4.60 3.63 10.52
N GLN A 117 -4.14 3.77 9.28
CA GLN A 117 -2.79 3.38 8.86
C GLN A 117 -1.89 4.62 8.79
N LEU A 118 -0.72 4.55 9.42
CA LEU A 118 0.31 5.58 9.31
C LEU A 118 1.53 4.98 8.60
N CYS A 119 1.97 5.65 7.55
CA CYS A 119 3.21 5.39 6.84
C CYS A 119 4.10 6.63 6.91
N LYS A 120 5.31 6.49 7.44
CA LYS A 120 6.33 7.54 7.50
C LYS A 120 7.52 7.12 6.65
N LEU A 121 7.81 7.90 5.62
CA LEU A 121 8.99 7.71 4.77
C LEU A 121 10.17 8.46 5.39
N ASN A 122 11.27 7.77 5.63
CA ASN A 122 12.52 8.35 6.12
C ASN A 122 13.37 8.77 4.92
N THR A 123 12.91 9.79 4.18
CA THR A 123 13.64 10.30 3.03
C THR A 123 14.51 11.49 3.40
N TYR A 124 15.43 11.83 2.50
CA TYR A 124 16.11 13.12 2.54
C TYR A 124 15.08 14.27 2.53
N PRO A 125 15.42 15.44 3.09
CA PRO A 125 14.55 16.60 3.07
C PRO A 125 14.04 16.85 1.66
N ILE A 126 12.73 17.09 1.54
CA ILE A 126 12.14 17.55 0.29
C ILE A 126 12.74 18.93 0.02
N THR A 127 13.69 19.00 -0.91
CA THR A 127 14.32 20.24 -1.36
C THR A 127 13.69 20.65 -2.68
N GLY A 128 13.17 21.89 -2.75
CA GLY A 128 12.52 22.44 -3.94
C GLY A 128 11.00 22.54 -3.82
N SER A 129 10.36 22.98 -4.90
CA SER A 129 8.90 23.07 -4.98
C SER A 129 8.29 21.69 -5.19
N VAL A 130 7.32 21.33 -4.33
CA VAL A 130 6.51 20.12 -4.52
C VAL A 130 5.52 20.39 -5.65
N GLN A 131 5.60 19.60 -6.72
CA GLN A 131 4.54 19.54 -7.73
C GLN A 131 3.61 18.38 -7.40
N LEU A 132 2.35 18.69 -7.11
CA LEU A 132 1.33 17.68 -6.84
C LEU A 132 0.46 17.49 -8.08
N THR A 133 0.43 16.27 -8.61
CA THR A 133 -0.52 15.86 -9.65
C THR A 133 -1.54 14.90 -9.05
N ILE A 134 -2.82 15.27 -9.06
CA ILE A 134 -3.91 14.41 -8.58
C ILE A 134 -4.61 13.82 -9.80
N LYS A 135 -4.70 12.49 -9.84
CA LYS A 135 -5.52 11.73 -10.78
C LYS A 135 -6.55 10.92 -9.98
N ARG A 136 -7.77 10.84 -10.48
CA ARG A 136 -8.86 10.05 -9.89
C ARG A 136 -9.23 8.94 -10.84
#